data_AF-A0A1V5NY57-F1
#
_entry.id   AF-A0A1V5NY57-F1
#
_cell.length_a   1.000
_cell.length_b   1.000
_cell.length_c   1.000
_cell.angle_alpha   90.00
_cell.angle_beta   90.00
_cell.angle_gamma   90.00
#
_symmetry.space_group_name_H-M   'P 1'
#
loop_
_entity.id
_entity.type
_entity.pdbx_description
1 polymer ?
#
loop_
_entity_poly.entity_id
_entity_poly.type
_entity_poly.pdbx_seq_one_letter_code
_entity_poly.pdbx_strand_id
1 'polypeptide(L)'
;MALVLAGLLFLTGCWPAESPPEPGSEPPVVRRPAAASASAAIATGSVFEQFQFKEVHTDFQRSYLQLIQNINGFNSPQIDIRDQKLLFSEYGRAQRKYKDVLKKIAVYAADQKLRCFSIMKSLILAILYYDKKTNKKMFKYDPEKLLSEKILLSIPICPDGGEYSIIYKDGRRLFRCSVHGVLRQN
;
A
#
# COMPACT_ATOMS: atom_id res chain seq x y z
N MET A 1 39.82 18.57 -54.27
CA MET A 1 39.22 17.51 -53.43
C MET A 1 38.83 18.13 -52.09
N ALA A 2 37.65 17.81 -51.62
CA ALA A 2 36.94 18.44 -50.51
C ALA A 2 37.35 17.92 -49.13
N LEU A 3 36.70 18.51 -48.10
CA LEU A 3 36.63 18.20 -46.66
C LEU A 3 37.65 18.92 -45.77
N VAL A 4 37.28 19.95 -44.97
CA VAL A 4 36.27 20.11 -43.88
C VAL A 4 37.00 20.15 -42.54
N LEU A 5 36.88 21.26 -41.80
CA LEU A 5 36.29 21.32 -40.45
C LEU A 5 36.40 22.72 -39.83
N ALA A 6 35.26 23.17 -39.31
CA ALA A 6 35.03 24.42 -38.61
C ALA A 6 35.30 24.27 -37.10
N GLY A 7 35.73 25.36 -36.45
CA GLY A 7 35.91 25.45 -35.00
C GLY A 7 35.64 26.85 -34.46
N LEU A 8 34.45 27.00 -33.85
CA LEU A 8 34.04 27.84 -32.70
C LEU A 8 34.44 29.33 -32.57
N LEU A 9 33.42 30.19 -32.80
CA LEU A 9 32.76 31.12 -31.85
C LEU A 9 33.61 31.89 -30.81
N PHE A 10 33.66 33.23 -30.98
CA PHE A 10 33.67 34.23 -29.90
C PHE A 10 33.01 35.54 -30.38
N LEU A 11 31.91 35.95 -29.73
CA LEU A 11 31.32 37.30 -29.80
C LEU A 11 31.02 37.70 -28.34
N THR A 12 31.74 38.65 -27.72
CA THR A 12 31.46 40.12 -27.67
C THR A 12 30.02 40.44 -27.24
N GLY A 13 29.66 41.27 -26.25
CA GLY A 13 30.34 42.22 -25.35
C GLY A 13 29.27 42.95 -24.49
N CYS A 14 29.73 43.68 -23.46
CA CYS A 14 29.24 44.85 -22.68
C CYS A 14 27.79 45.41 -22.97
N TRP A 15 26.98 46.01 -22.08
CA TRP A 15 27.15 46.81 -20.84
C TRP A 15 25.75 47.16 -20.22
N PRO A 16 25.58 48.04 -19.19
CA PRO A 16 24.61 47.90 -18.08
C PRO A 16 23.38 48.83 -18.15
N ALA A 17 22.40 48.65 -17.26
CA ALA A 17 21.47 49.71 -16.82
C ALA A 17 20.88 49.42 -15.44
N GLU A 18 20.97 50.43 -14.57
CA GLU A 18 20.51 50.50 -13.19
C GLU A 18 19.23 51.36 -13.12
N SER A 19 18.23 50.95 -12.32
CA SER A 19 17.13 51.83 -11.89
C SER A 19 16.46 51.30 -10.60
N PRO A 20 16.37 52.10 -9.52
CA PRO A 20 15.48 51.88 -8.36
C PRO A 20 14.37 52.98 -8.28
N PRO A 21 13.41 53.01 -7.32
CA PRO A 21 12.90 52.00 -6.34
C PRO A 21 11.35 51.90 -6.17
N GLU A 22 10.92 51.02 -5.23
CA GLU A 22 9.69 51.04 -4.36
C GLU A 22 8.35 50.43 -4.83
N PRO A 23 7.39 50.06 -3.93
CA PRO A 23 7.50 49.09 -2.82
C PRO A 23 6.27 48.14 -2.69
N GLY A 24 6.45 46.98 -2.06
CA GLY A 24 5.40 46.27 -1.30
C GLY A 24 4.39 45.37 -2.04
N SER A 25 4.58 44.05 -1.94
CA SER A 25 3.48 43.09 -1.68
C SER A 25 4.03 41.69 -1.38
N GLU A 26 3.89 41.29 -0.11
CA GLU A 26 3.77 39.93 0.45
C GLU A 26 4.83 38.84 0.14
N PRO A 27 5.37 38.17 1.18
CA PRO A 27 6.21 36.99 0.97
C PRO A 27 5.36 35.83 0.40
N PRO A 28 5.88 35.05 -0.55
CA PRO A 28 5.21 33.84 -0.98
C PRO A 28 5.20 32.85 0.19
N VAL A 29 4.01 32.58 0.71
CA VAL A 29 3.76 31.48 1.63
C VAL A 29 4.19 30.20 0.93
N VAL A 30 5.40 29.73 1.25
CA VAL A 30 5.83 28.37 0.98
C VAL A 30 4.90 27.46 1.78
N ARG A 31 3.80 27.03 1.16
CA ARG A 31 2.97 25.94 1.65
C ARG A 31 3.82 24.67 1.59
N ARG A 32 4.53 24.43 2.69
CA ARG A 32 5.06 23.12 3.07
C ARG A 32 3.90 22.14 2.97
N PRO A 33 3.95 21.09 2.12
CA PRO A 33 2.93 20.06 2.18
C PRO A 33 3.01 19.42 3.56
N ALA A 34 1.85 19.32 4.22
CA ALA A 34 1.67 18.61 5.48
C ALA A 34 1.99 17.12 5.26
N ALA A 35 3.27 16.78 5.34
CA ALA A 35 3.76 15.41 5.46
C ALA A 35 3.79 15.03 6.95
N ALA A 36 2.61 14.93 7.54
CA ALA A 36 2.32 14.26 8.81
C ALA A 36 0.79 14.16 8.86
N SER A 37 0.14 13.04 8.57
CA SER A 37 0.26 11.75 9.24
C SER A 37 -0.30 10.65 8.35
N ALA A 38 0.53 10.10 7.45
CA ALA A 38 0.18 8.92 6.66
C ALA A 38 0.85 7.65 7.19
N SER A 39 1.17 7.59 8.49
CA SER A 39 1.88 6.49 9.13
C SER A 39 1.10 5.81 10.26
N ALA A 40 -0.18 6.13 10.45
CA ALA A 40 -1.01 5.56 11.53
C ALA A 40 -2.27 4.81 11.05
N ALA A 41 -2.40 4.56 9.76
CA ALA A 41 -3.38 3.59 9.24
C ALA A 41 -2.66 2.26 8.95
N ILE A 42 -2.02 1.72 9.99
CA ILE A 42 -1.67 0.30 9.99
C ILE A 42 -3.02 -0.41 9.96
N ALA A 43 -3.28 -1.13 8.86
CA ALA A 43 -4.42 -2.03 8.73
C ALA A 43 -4.68 -2.72 10.07
N THR A 44 -5.76 -2.34 10.74
CA THR A 44 -6.16 -2.85 12.05
C THR A 44 -6.74 -4.25 11.90
N GLY A 45 -5.96 -5.18 11.36
CA GLY A 45 -5.94 -6.52 11.94
C GLY A 45 -5.59 -6.28 13.41
N SER A 46 -6.49 -6.67 14.30
CA SER A 46 -6.48 -6.28 15.72
C SER A 46 -5.05 -6.24 16.26
N VAL A 47 -4.66 -5.18 16.94
CA VAL A 47 -3.33 -5.06 17.58
C VAL A 47 -2.94 -6.37 18.30
N PHE A 48 -3.92 -7.07 18.85
CA PHE A 48 -3.82 -8.42 19.40
C PHE A 48 -3.34 -9.50 18.43
N GLU A 49 -3.88 -9.57 17.20
CA GLU A 49 -3.43 -10.49 16.16
C GLU A 49 -1.98 -10.20 15.74
N GLN A 50 -1.59 -8.92 15.70
CA GLN A 50 -0.22 -8.53 15.42
C GLN A 50 0.75 -8.97 16.53
N PHE A 51 0.34 -8.83 17.81
CA PHE A 51 1.10 -9.34 18.95
C PHE A 51 1.23 -10.87 18.92
N GLN A 52 0.14 -11.59 18.66
CA GLN A 52 0.18 -13.06 18.53
C GLN A 52 1.08 -13.50 17.38
N PHE A 53 1.03 -12.82 16.22
CA PHE A 53 1.90 -13.13 15.10
C PHE A 53 3.37 -12.94 15.48
N LYS A 54 3.72 -11.82 16.12
CA LYS A 54 5.09 -11.54 16.55
C LYS A 54 5.60 -12.61 17.53
N GLU A 55 4.77 -13.01 18.48
CA GLU A 55 5.11 -14.04 19.46
C GLU A 55 5.37 -15.39 18.77
N VAL A 56 4.43 -15.85 17.93
CA VAL A 56 4.55 -17.14 17.23
C VAL A 56 5.71 -17.14 16.23
N HIS A 57 5.98 -16.02 15.57
CA HIS A 57 7.13 -15.87 14.69
C HIS A 57 8.45 -15.94 15.48
N THR A 58 8.52 -15.29 16.64
CA THR A 58 9.70 -15.33 17.51
C THR A 58 9.95 -16.74 18.05
N ASP A 59 8.89 -17.45 18.46
CA ASP A 59 8.96 -18.84 18.90
C ASP A 59 9.44 -19.78 17.77
N PHE A 60 8.93 -19.58 16.55
CA PHE A 60 9.40 -20.30 15.37
C PHE A 60 10.88 -20.05 15.08
N GLN A 61 11.34 -18.80 15.11
CA GLN A 61 12.76 -18.47 14.91
C GLN A 61 13.64 -19.07 16.02
N ARG A 62 13.22 -18.98 17.28
CA ARG A 62 13.95 -19.53 18.42
C ARG A 62 14.10 -21.04 18.32
N SER A 63 12.99 -21.76 18.07
CA SER A 63 13.00 -23.21 17.94
C SER A 63 13.85 -23.70 16.76
N TYR A 64 13.91 -22.93 15.68
CA TYR A 64 14.81 -23.22 14.56
C TYR A 64 16.29 -23.08 14.96
N LEU A 65 16.65 -21.99 15.64
CA LEU A 65 18.04 -21.79 16.10
C LEU A 65 18.45 -22.86 17.12
N GLN A 66 17.56 -23.23 18.04
CA GLN A 66 17.79 -24.33 18.98
C GLN A 66 17.98 -25.66 18.26
N LEU A 67 17.17 -25.96 17.24
CA LEU A 67 17.36 -27.16 16.42
C LEU A 67 18.76 -27.20 15.79
N ILE A 68 19.21 -26.10 15.19
CA ILE A 68 20.54 -26.02 14.57
C ILE A 68 21.64 -26.18 15.62
N GLN A 69 21.52 -25.53 16.79
CA GLN A 69 22.47 -25.68 17.89
C GLN A 69 22.53 -27.11 18.40
N ASN A 70 21.37 -27.76 18.56
CA ASN A 70 21.29 -29.15 18.99
C ASN A 70 21.98 -30.05 17.97
N ILE A 71 21.66 -29.91 16.67
CA ILE A 71 22.30 -30.67 15.59
C ILE A 71 23.82 -30.50 15.60
N ASN A 72 24.32 -29.26 15.75
CA ASN A 72 25.76 -28.98 15.79
C ASN A 72 26.43 -29.50 17.07
N GLY A 73 25.68 -29.66 18.16
CA GLY A 73 26.15 -30.25 19.42
C GLY A 73 26.20 -31.77 19.42
N PHE A 74 25.58 -32.45 18.44
CA PHE A 74 25.63 -33.91 18.33
C PHE A 74 27.00 -34.37 17.79
N ASN A 75 27.87 -34.83 18.69
CA ASN A 75 29.16 -35.47 18.35
C ASN A 75 29.10 -37.01 18.36
N SER A 76 27.89 -37.60 18.30
CA SER A 76 27.75 -39.07 18.34
C SER A 76 28.09 -39.72 17.00
N PRO A 77 28.89 -40.81 16.98
CA PRO A 77 29.20 -41.55 15.76
C PRO A 77 28.01 -42.35 15.21
N GLN A 78 26.95 -42.53 16.00
CA GLN A 78 25.73 -43.24 15.60
C GLN A 78 24.50 -42.35 15.77
N ILE A 79 23.64 -42.39 14.75
CA ILE A 79 22.37 -41.69 14.68
C ILE A 79 21.26 -42.66 15.10
N ASP A 80 20.66 -42.45 16.27
CA ASP A 80 19.41 -43.11 16.64
C ASP A 80 18.21 -42.26 16.18
N ILE A 81 17.42 -42.84 15.27
CA ILE A 81 16.23 -42.21 14.69
C ILE A 81 15.16 -41.91 15.75
N ARG A 82 15.06 -42.72 16.81
CA ARG A 82 14.08 -42.47 17.90
C ARG A 82 14.43 -41.23 18.69
N ASP A 83 15.70 -41.06 19.05
CA ASP A 83 16.17 -39.90 19.81
C ASP A 83 16.13 -38.63 18.96
N GLN A 84 16.41 -38.75 17.67
CA GLN A 84 16.30 -37.63 16.73
C GLN A 84 14.86 -37.12 16.57
N LYS A 85 13.84 -37.98 16.72
CA LYS A 85 12.44 -37.56 16.61
C LYS A 85 12.06 -36.49 17.63
N LEU A 86 12.64 -36.53 18.83
CA LEU A 86 12.42 -35.53 19.87
C LEU A 86 13.06 -34.19 19.50
N LEU A 87 14.25 -34.20 18.88
CA LEU A 87 14.94 -32.98 18.42
C LEU A 87 14.10 -32.15 17.46
N PHE A 88 13.40 -32.81 16.53
CA PHE A 88 12.54 -32.13 15.57
C PHE A 88 11.14 -31.82 16.11
N SER A 89 10.76 -32.35 17.27
CA SER A 89 9.38 -32.26 17.77
C SER A 89 8.97 -30.84 18.15
N GLU A 90 9.85 -30.09 18.82
CA GLU A 90 9.62 -28.70 19.23
C GLU A 90 9.55 -27.77 18.02
N TYR A 91 10.55 -27.82 17.15
CA TYR A 91 10.56 -27.09 15.89
C TYR A 91 9.33 -27.43 15.03
N GLY A 92 8.98 -28.72 14.89
CA GLY A 92 7.82 -29.15 14.15
C GLY A 92 6.50 -28.62 14.73
N ARG A 93 6.41 -28.46 16.06
CA ARG A 93 5.25 -27.84 16.72
C ARG A 93 5.19 -26.33 16.46
N ALA A 94 6.30 -25.63 16.61
CA ALA A 94 6.39 -24.19 16.34
C ALA A 94 6.09 -23.87 14.87
N GLN A 95 6.59 -24.69 13.93
CA GLN A 95 6.31 -24.56 12.51
C GLN A 95 4.82 -24.71 12.18
N ARG A 96 4.13 -25.70 12.78
CA ARG A 96 2.68 -25.88 12.60
C ARG A 96 1.91 -24.66 13.11
N LYS A 97 2.21 -24.20 14.33
CA LYS A 97 1.59 -22.98 14.90
C LYS A 97 1.78 -21.77 14.00
N TYR A 98 3.00 -21.57 13.50
CA TYR A 98 3.31 -20.45 12.60
C TYR A 98 2.51 -20.53 11.29
N LYS A 99 2.46 -21.70 10.66
CA LYS A 99 1.63 -21.93 9.45
C LYS A 99 0.15 -21.68 9.71
N ASP A 100 -0.36 -22.10 10.87
CA ASP A 100 -1.77 -21.88 11.23
C ASP A 100 -2.10 -20.39 11.38
N VAL A 101 -1.22 -19.60 12.00
CA VAL A 101 -1.38 -18.14 12.11
C VAL A 101 -1.32 -17.49 10.74
N LEU A 102 -0.37 -17.87 9.87
CA LEU A 102 -0.30 -17.37 8.50
C LEU A 102 -1.59 -17.65 7.72
N LYS A 103 -2.17 -18.84 7.89
CA LYS A 103 -3.45 -19.20 7.26
C LYS A 103 -4.59 -18.30 7.76
N LYS A 104 -4.65 -18.02 9.06
CA LYS A 104 -5.66 -17.11 9.63
C LYS A 104 -5.54 -15.69 9.08
N ILE A 105 -4.31 -15.16 9.01
CA ILE A 105 -4.03 -13.84 8.42
C ILE A 105 -4.48 -13.81 6.95
N ALA A 106 -4.17 -14.85 6.18
CA ALA A 106 -4.58 -14.93 4.78
C ALA A 106 -6.10 -14.97 4.60
N VAL A 107 -6.82 -15.70 5.47
CA VAL A 107 -8.30 -15.74 5.46
C VAL A 107 -8.88 -14.37 5.82
N TYR A 108 -8.34 -13.71 6.84
CA TYR A 108 -8.75 -12.36 7.22
C TYR A 108 -8.55 -11.36 6.07
N ALA A 109 -7.36 -11.35 5.45
CA ALA A 109 -7.06 -10.48 4.31
C ALA A 109 -7.98 -10.74 3.12
N ALA A 110 -8.36 -12.00 2.87
CA ALA A 110 -9.33 -12.35 1.84
C ALA A 110 -10.73 -11.80 2.17
N ASP A 111 -11.19 -11.90 3.43
CA ASP A 111 -12.48 -11.35 3.86
C ASP A 111 -12.52 -9.83 3.73
N GLN A 112 -11.47 -9.11 4.18
CA GLN A 112 -11.40 -7.65 4.04
C GLN A 112 -11.41 -7.22 2.58
N LYS A 113 -10.70 -7.96 1.71
CA LYS A 113 -10.74 -7.72 0.27
C LYS A 113 -12.15 -7.91 -0.31
N LEU A 114 -12.87 -8.95 0.10
CA LEU A 114 -14.25 -9.18 -0.35
C LEU A 114 -15.20 -8.07 0.12
N ARG A 115 -15.10 -7.64 1.38
CA ARG A 115 -15.86 -6.50 1.92
C ARG A 115 -15.57 -5.22 1.16
N CYS A 116 -14.29 -4.92 0.94
CA CYS A 116 -13.87 -3.77 0.14
C CYS A 116 -14.46 -3.83 -1.28
N PHE A 117 -14.44 -4.99 -1.94
CA PHE A 117 -15.00 -5.16 -3.28
C PHE A 117 -16.53 -5.03 -3.31
N SER A 118 -17.23 -5.46 -2.27
CA SER A 118 -18.66 -5.20 -2.11
C SER A 118 -18.95 -3.70 -2.05
N ILE A 119 -18.19 -2.96 -1.25
CA ILE A 119 -18.29 -1.50 -1.16
C ILE A 119 -18.02 -0.84 -2.52
N MET A 120 -16.98 -1.27 -3.24
CA MET A 120 -16.69 -0.76 -4.59
C MET A 120 -17.86 -0.95 -5.56
N LYS A 121 -18.55 -2.10 -5.51
CA LYS A 121 -19.72 -2.34 -6.37
C LYS A 121 -20.82 -1.32 -6.08
N SER A 122 -21.08 -1.04 -4.81
CA SER A 122 -22.04 -0.01 -4.39
C SER A 122 -21.62 1.39 -4.85
N LEU A 123 -20.32 1.72 -4.77
CA LEU A 123 -19.79 3.00 -5.25
C LEU A 123 -19.89 3.14 -6.77
N ILE A 124 -19.60 2.08 -7.52
CA ILE A 124 -19.79 2.05 -8.98
C ILE A 124 -21.27 2.32 -9.31
N LEU A 125 -22.19 1.69 -8.59
CA LEU A 125 -23.63 1.91 -8.79
C LEU A 125 -24.03 3.37 -8.48
N ALA A 126 -23.53 3.94 -7.38
CA ALA A 126 -23.76 5.33 -7.01
C ALA A 126 -23.28 6.30 -8.10
N ILE A 127 -22.09 6.05 -8.67
CA ILE A 127 -21.54 6.85 -9.76
C ILE A 127 -22.38 6.71 -11.03
N LEU A 128 -22.79 5.50 -11.39
CA LEU A 128 -23.66 5.29 -12.56
C LEU A 128 -25.01 5.97 -12.39
N TYR A 129 -25.56 5.96 -11.17
CA TYR A 129 -26.78 6.69 -10.84
C TYR A 129 -26.58 8.21 -10.95
N TYR A 130 -25.46 8.74 -10.45
CA TYR A 130 -25.08 10.14 -10.62
C TYR A 130 -25.00 10.53 -12.11
N ASP A 131 -24.33 9.72 -12.92
CA ASP A 131 -24.16 9.95 -14.36
C ASP A 131 -25.52 10.03 -15.06
N LYS A 132 -26.43 9.12 -14.71
CA LYS A 132 -27.79 9.09 -15.25
C LYS A 132 -28.65 10.26 -14.77
N LYS A 133 -28.58 10.61 -13.48
CA LYS A 133 -29.36 11.70 -12.88
C LYS A 133 -28.97 13.06 -13.44
N THR A 134 -27.67 13.29 -13.64
CA THR A 134 -27.13 14.61 -14.03
C THR A 134 -26.82 14.72 -15.53
N ASN A 135 -26.91 13.62 -16.28
CA ASN A 135 -26.42 13.50 -17.65
C ASN A 135 -24.94 13.91 -17.82
N LYS A 136 -24.14 13.89 -16.74
CA LYS A 136 -22.72 14.23 -16.74
C LYS A 136 -21.91 13.08 -16.16
N LYS A 137 -20.85 12.67 -16.85
CA LYS A 137 -19.97 11.60 -16.36
C LYS A 137 -19.06 12.09 -15.22
N MET A 138 -19.05 11.37 -14.11
CA MET A 138 -18.06 11.55 -13.06
C MET A 138 -16.74 10.87 -13.46
N PHE A 139 -15.72 11.70 -13.72
CA PHE A 139 -14.37 11.25 -14.10
C PHE A 139 -13.46 11.03 -12.89
N LYS A 140 -13.62 11.85 -11.84
CA LYS A 140 -12.91 11.71 -10.58
C LYS A 140 -13.90 11.35 -9.49
N TYR A 141 -13.54 10.40 -8.63
CA TYR A 141 -14.37 10.07 -7.47
C TYR A 141 -14.46 11.27 -6.54
N ASP A 142 -15.68 11.70 -6.25
CA ASP A 142 -15.98 12.82 -5.38
C ASP A 142 -17.11 12.40 -4.41
N PRO A 143 -16.77 11.95 -3.18
CA PRO A 143 -17.76 11.45 -2.24
C PRO A 143 -18.68 12.56 -1.70
N GLU A 144 -18.17 13.79 -1.56
CA GLU A 144 -18.95 14.92 -1.06
C GLU A 144 -20.06 15.28 -2.03
N LYS A 145 -19.78 15.25 -3.33
CA LYS A 145 -20.77 15.45 -4.38
C LYS A 145 -21.86 14.37 -4.38
N LEU A 146 -21.49 13.12 -4.12
CA LEU A 146 -22.46 12.03 -4.03
C LEU A 146 -23.34 12.14 -2.78
N LEU A 147 -22.81 12.67 -1.67
CA LEU A 147 -23.59 13.00 -0.48
C LEU A 147 -24.54 14.18 -0.73
N SER A 148 -24.06 15.28 -1.32
CA SER A 148 -24.87 16.48 -1.56
C SER A 148 -26.06 16.19 -2.47
N GLU A 149 -25.86 15.30 -3.45
CA GLU A 149 -26.91 14.83 -4.37
C GLU A 149 -27.85 13.78 -3.76
N LYS A 150 -27.65 13.44 -2.48
CA LYS A 150 -28.36 12.40 -1.72
C LYS A 150 -28.33 11.02 -2.39
N ILE A 151 -27.25 10.73 -3.12
CA ILE A 151 -27.03 9.43 -3.78
C ILE A 151 -26.42 8.46 -2.77
N LEU A 152 -25.52 8.95 -1.92
CA LEU A 152 -25.00 8.22 -0.78
C LEU A 152 -25.64 8.74 0.51
N LEU A 153 -25.91 7.83 1.45
CA LEU A 153 -26.32 8.16 2.81
C LEU A 153 -25.11 8.52 3.70
N SER A 154 -23.98 7.85 3.46
CA SER A 154 -22.72 8.07 4.16
C SER A 154 -21.56 7.73 3.22
N ILE A 155 -20.37 8.26 3.50
CA ILE A 155 -19.15 7.95 2.75
C ILE A 155 -18.66 6.59 3.22
N PRO A 156 -18.66 5.55 2.36
CA PRO A 156 -18.15 4.26 2.77
C PRO A 156 -16.63 4.31 2.88
N ILE A 157 -16.11 3.59 3.87
CA ILE A 157 -14.69 3.54 4.21
C ILE A 157 -14.19 2.12 3.91
N CYS A 158 -13.00 2.02 3.34
CA CYS A 158 -12.35 0.72 3.17
C CYS A 158 -12.08 0.10 4.55
N PRO A 159 -12.31 -1.22 4.74
CA PRO A 159 -12.08 -1.86 6.03
C PRO A 159 -10.64 -1.69 6.55
N ASP A 160 -9.66 -1.61 5.65
CA ASP A 160 -8.25 -1.42 5.97
C ASP A 160 -7.81 0.06 5.86
N GLY A 161 -8.75 1.01 5.85
CA GLY A 161 -8.46 2.44 5.79
C GLY A 161 -7.95 2.94 4.44
N GLY A 162 -8.06 2.14 3.39
CA GLY A 162 -7.71 2.55 2.02
C GLY A 162 -8.66 3.61 1.43
N GLU A 163 -8.15 4.36 0.45
CA GLU A 163 -8.89 5.38 -0.28
C GLU A 163 -9.44 4.83 -1.59
N TYR A 164 -10.63 5.30 -1.97
CA TYR A 164 -11.29 4.95 -3.22
C TYR A 164 -11.02 5.98 -4.33
N SER A 165 -10.85 5.52 -5.56
CA SER A 165 -10.57 6.37 -6.71
C SER A 165 -11.11 5.75 -8.01
N ILE A 166 -11.35 6.61 -8.99
CA ILE A 166 -11.62 6.22 -10.38
C ILE A 166 -10.31 6.32 -11.16
N ILE A 167 -9.98 5.27 -11.92
CA ILE A 167 -8.87 5.27 -12.86
C ILE A 167 -9.39 4.92 -14.25
N TYR A 168 -8.69 5.39 -15.29
CA TYR A 168 -8.97 5.04 -16.67
C TYR A 168 -7.87 4.16 -17.20
N LYS A 169 -8.24 2.99 -17.69
CA LYS A 169 -7.32 2.07 -18.35
C LYS A 169 -7.99 1.48 -19.58
N ASP A 170 -7.30 1.53 -20.72
CA ASP A 170 -7.80 0.97 -21.98
C ASP A 170 -9.17 1.53 -22.39
N GLY A 171 -9.40 2.83 -22.14
CA GLY A 171 -10.67 3.51 -22.39
C GLY A 171 -11.81 3.14 -21.43
N ARG A 172 -11.57 2.25 -20.46
CA ARG A 172 -12.56 1.81 -19.48
C ARG A 172 -12.38 2.55 -18.16
N ARG A 173 -13.51 2.94 -17.57
CA ARG A 173 -13.58 3.50 -16.21
C ARG A 173 -13.54 2.37 -15.20
N LEU A 174 -12.47 2.30 -14.41
CA LEU A 174 -12.27 1.29 -13.38
C LEU A 174 -12.26 1.93 -12.00
N PHE A 175 -12.76 1.20 -11.01
CA PHE A 175 -12.76 1.63 -9.63
C PHE A 175 -11.64 0.94 -8.86
N ARG A 176 -10.86 1.73 -8.11
CA ARG A 176 -9.65 1.29 -7.41
C ARG A 176 -9.71 1.68 -5.93
N CYS A 177 -9.22 0.80 -5.07
CA CYS A 177 -8.81 1.10 -3.71
C CYS A 177 -7.29 1.13 -3.64
N SER A 178 -6.72 2.05 -2.87
CA SER A 178 -5.27 2.14 -2.66
C SER A 178 -4.67 0.87 -2.06
N VAL A 179 -5.43 0.14 -1.23
CA VAL A 179 -4.99 -1.09 -0.53
C VAL A 179 -5.36 -2.35 -1.31
N HIS A 180 -6.63 -2.51 -1.70
CA HIS A 180 -7.14 -3.75 -2.29
C HIS A 180 -7.06 -3.84 -3.82
N GLY A 181 -6.61 -2.76 -4.47
CA GLY A 181 -6.43 -2.71 -5.91
C GLY A 181 -7.72 -2.46 -6.68
N VAL A 182 -7.82 -3.02 -7.89
CA VAL A 182 -8.92 -2.77 -8.83
C VAL A 182 -9.91 -3.92 -8.78
N LEU A 183 -11.20 -3.61 -8.77
CA LEU A 183 -12.25 -4.61 -8.98
C LEU A 183 -12.19 -5.09 -10.44
N ARG A 184 -11.69 -6.31 -10.66
CA ARG A 184 -11.79 -6.97 -11.97
C ARG A 184 -13.20 -7.55 -12.11
N GLN A 185 -13.93 -7.10 -13.11
CA GLN A 185 -15.14 -7.78 -13.57
C GLN A 185 -14.66 -8.96 -14.41
N ASN A 186 -14.79 -10.18 -13.87
CA ASN A 186 -14.70 -11.40 -14.66
C ASN A 186 -15.98 -11.58 -15.46
#